data_AF-A0A8D9D149-F1
#
_entry.id   AF-A0A8D9D149-F1
#
_cell.length_a   1.000
_cell.length_b   1.000
_cell.length_c   1.000
_cell.angle_alpha   90.00
_cell.angle_beta   90.00
_cell.angle_gamma   90.00
#
_symmetry.space_group_name_H-M   'P 1'
#
loop_
_entity.id
_entity.type
_entity.pdbx_description
1 polymer ?
#
loop_
_entity_poly.entity_id
_entity_poly.type
_entity_poly.pdbx_seq_one_letter_code
_entity_poly.pdbx_strand_id
1 'polypeptide(L)'
;MFPEDHFFGKVRLIEHWICEGFIDEKERRERALNLGYAILGTLVRASLLEEAGNSSYLKIHDVVRDMGQWIASDLGKHKERCIVQTDIGLCEIPKVKKWKDVRKMSLMGTSIEKISESSPPPDCPELTTLLLGRNARLTTISGDFFWSMPRLLVLDLSRCYNFNGLPEQISRLSSLRCLDLAQTQIDRLPVGFQELKMLIHLNLEETKVVSCDGISNLSRLRTLKLAESQVWLDMSLMRELQLLKHLEFVSINIFSSLVGKLLLYDPRVGRCIQHINTTDPPEEESEQVFVLPAMDTLRSIDIWSCGGREIEVVEKTSLNKSPTILQCFSNLVEVRIGTCDGLKDLTWLLLAPNLTSLCVLQSKQLEEIISKDKAASILEETRNDTVVPFNNLKIIFLADLPELKSIFWSALPFERLKYFSVMECLKLRKLPLDSKSILKVEEFDFHCEEEWIQGIEWEDEATRNRFLPSFNRRAPH
;
A
#
# COMPACT_ATOMS: atom_id res chain seq x y z
N MET A 1 19.85 -1.14 10.82
CA MET A 1 19.11 -2.39 10.49
C MET A 1 18.91 -2.55 9.00
N PHE A 2 18.57 -1.50 8.26
CA PHE A 2 18.36 -1.59 6.82
C PHE A 2 19.68 -1.58 6.02
N PRO A 3 19.67 -2.09 4.78
CA PRO A 3 20.79 -1.97 3.86
C PRO A 3 21.16 -0.52 3.53
N GLU A 4 22.34 -0.35 2.94
CA GLU A 4 22.80 0.93 2.39
C GLU A 4 21.89 1.34 1.22
N ASP A 5 21.69 2.65 1.08
CA ASP A 5 20.77 3.24 0.09
C ASP A 5 19.32 2.72 0.09
N HIS A 6 18.91 1.99 1.13
CA HIS A 6 17.61 1.33 1.15
C HIS A 6 16.46 2.32 1.39
N PHE A 7 15.48 2.30 0.49
CA PHE A 7 14.21 2.98 0.68
C PHE A 7 13.23 2.12 1.47
N PHE A 8 12.65 2.68 2.53
CA PHE A 8 11.64 2.02 3.35
C PHE A 8 10.37 2.86 3.47
N GLY A 9 9.21 2.20 3.45
CA GLY A 9 7.91 2.87 3.55
C GLY A 9 7.62 3.38 4.96
N LYS A 10 7.08 4.60 5.05
CA LYS A 10 6.77 5.26 6.34
C LYS A 10 5.84 4.43 7.23
N VAL A 11 4.72 3.96 6.68
CA VAL A 11 3.72 3.16 7.41
C VAL A 11 4.34 1.87 7.95
N ARG A 12 5.11 1.16 7.12
CA ARG A 12 5.77 -0.09 7.50
C ARG A 12 6.75 0.10 8.66
N LEU A 13 7.54 1.17 8.64
CA LEU A 13 8.46 1.49 9.74
C LEU A 13 7.70 1.80 11.04
N ILE A 14 6.61 2.57 10.97
CA ILE A 14 5.80 2.87 12.16
C ILE A 14 5.14 1.59 12.70
N GLU A 15 4.65 0.71 11.84
CA GLU A 15 4.07 -0.58 12.25
C GLU A 15 5.10 -1.45 12.98
N HIS A 16 6.35 -1.46 12.54
CA HIS A 16 7.45 -2.09 13.28
C HIS A 16 7.65 -1.43 14.65
N TRP A 17 7.66 -0.09 14.75
CA TRP A 17 7.81 0.60 16.03
C TRP A 17 6.69 0.30 17.03
N ILE A 18 5.45 0.16 16.54
CA ILE A 18 4.31 -0.28 17.36
C ILE A 18 4.54 -1.71 17.83
N CYS A 19 4.94 -2.62 16.94
CA CYS A 19 5.15 -4.04 17.28
C CYS A 19 6.39 -4.26 18.18
N GLU A 20 7.38 -3.39 18.12
CA GLU A 20 8.51 -3.38 19.04
C GLU A 20 8.19 -2.71 20.38
N GLY A 21 7.08 -1.97 20.48
CA GLY A 21 6.65 -1.28 21.68
C GLY A 21 7.33 0.08 21.91
N PHE A 22 7.95 0.67 20.88
CA PHE A 22 8.44 2.05 20.94
C PHE A 22 7.29 3.07 20.90
N ILE A 23 6.18 2.69 20.27
CA ILE A 23 4.92 3.44 20.25
C ILE A 23 3.87 2.56 20.94
N ASP A 24 3.18 3.12 21.94
CA ASP A 24 2.17 2.38 22.71
C ASP A 24 1.02 1.94 21.79
N GLU A 25 0.81 0.63 21.70
CA GLU A 25 -0.30 0.06 20.94
C GLU A 25 -1.64 0.20 21.67
N LYS A 26 -1.71 0.58 22.95
CA LYS A 26 -2.99 0.60 23.70
C LYS A 26 -3.98 1.63 23.17
N GLU A 27 -3.51 2.64 22.44
CA GLU A 27 -4.36 3.58 21.73
C GLU A 27 -4.83 3.02 20.37
N ARG A 28 -5.79 3.70 19.71
CA ARG A 28 -6.20 3.36 18.34
C ARG A 28 -4.99 3.44 17.39
N ARG A 29 -4.90 2.53 16.42
CA ARG A 29 -3.89 2.46 15.35
C ARG A 29 -3.65 3.81 14.70
N GLU A 30 -4.71 4.56 14.43
CA GLU A 30 -4.60 5.90 13.83
C GLU A 30 -3.79 6.88 14.69
N ARG A 31 -3.97 6.88 16.01
CA ARG A 31 -3.18 7.73 16.92
C ARG A 31 -1.73 7.30 16.96
N ALA A 32 -1.47 5.99 17.01
CA ALA A 32 -0.13 5.44 16.95
C ALA A 32 0.58 5.80 15.63
N LEU A 33 -0.15 5.73 14.51
CA LEU A 33 0.36 6.17 13.21
C LEU A 33 0.65 7.67 13.19
N ASN A 34 -0.24 8.52 13.70
CA ASN A 34 -0.04 9.96 13.75
C ASN A 34 1.17 10.34 14.61
N LEU A 35 1.35 9.67 15.76
CA LEU A 35 2.56 9.83 16.58
C LEU A 35 3.81 9.38 15.82
N GLY A 36 3.75 8.24 15.13
CA GLY A 36 4.82 7.76 14.27
C GLY A 36 5.20 8.77 13.18
N TYR A 37 4.21 9.33 12.47
CA TYR A 37 4.44 10.39 11.47
C TYR A 37 5.03 11.66 12.08
N ALA A 38 4.61 12.06 13.28
CA ALA A 38 5.19 13.20 13.98
C ALA A 38 6.67 12.98 14.35
N ILE A 39 7.01 11.76 14.79
CA ILE A 39 8.40 11.34 15.04
C ILE A 39 9.20 11.36 13.73
N LEU A 40 8.70 10.73 12.66
CA LEU A 40 9.36 10.74 11.35
C LEU A 40 9.59 12.16 10.83
N GLY A 41 8.60 13.04 10.91
CA GLY A 41 8.74 14.44 10.51
C GLY A 41 9.80 15.19 11.33
N THR A 42 9.98 14.84 12.61
CA THR A 42 11.06 15.40 13.44
C THR A 42 12.43 14.90 12.99
N LEU A 43 12.56 13.61 12.68
CA LEU A 43 13.80 13.03 12.18
C LEU A 43 14.19 13.59 10.80
N VAL A 44 13.21 13.82 9.91
CA VAL A 44 13.42 14.47 8.62
C VAL A 44 13.87 15.92 8.80
N ARG A 45 13.22 16.71 9.67
CA ARG A 45 13.64 18.09 9.98
C ARG A 45 15.03 18.17 10.62
N ALA A 46 15.44 17.13 11.33
CA ALA A 46 16.79 17.01 11.90
C ALA A 46 17.83 16.48 10.90
N SER A 47 17.45 16.26 9.63
CA SER A 47 18.31 15.70 8.58
C SER A 47 18.89 14.31 8.93
N LEU A 48 18.19 13.56 9.79
CA LEU A 48 18.53 12.16 10.13
C LEU A 48 17.87 11.18 9.17
N LEU A 49 16.82 11.62 8.46
CA LEU A 49 16.12 10.88 7.43
C LEU A 49 15.90 11.79 6.22
N GLU A 50 15.93 11.20 5.04
CA GLU A 50 15.67 11.86 3.77
C GLU A 50 14.37 11.33 3.18
N GLU A 51 13.52 12.21 2.67
CA GLU A 51 12.33 11.81 1.92
C GLU A 51 12.72 11.53 0.48
N ALA A 52 12.39 10.33 -0.02
CA ALA A 52 12.47 10.05 -1.45
C ALA A 52 11.33 10.79 -2.16
N GLY A 53 11.52 11.16 -3.43
CA GLY A 53 10.61 12.03 -4.21
C GLY A 53 9.13 11.98 -3.81
N ASN A 54 8.44 10.86 -4.07
CA ASN A 54 7.10 10.66 -3.55
C ASN A 54 7.13 10.49 -2.01
N SER A 55 6.36 11.30 -1.29
CA SER A 55 6.46 11.47 0.18
C SER A 55 6.18 10.24 1.05
N SER A 56 6.06 9.03 0.49
CA SER A 56 5.71 7.78 1.17
C SER A 56 6.92 6.94 1.58
N TYR A 57 8.09 7.20 0.99
CA TYR A 57 9.33 6.48 1.26
C TYR A 57 10.37 7.37 1.93
N LEU A 58 11.22 6.73 2.72
CA LEU A 58 12.31 7.35 3.44
C LEU A 58 13.62 6.62 3.14
N LYS A 59 14.71 7.37 3.19
CA LYS A 59 16.08 6.89 3.11
C LYS A 59 16.85 7.39 4.33
N ILE A 60 17.87 6.65 4.73
CA ILE A 60 18.86 7.09 5.72
C ILE A 60 20.19 7.22 5.02
N HIS A 61 20.88 8.35 5.23
CA HIS A 61 22.24 8.53 4.73
C HIS A 61 23.19 7.54 5.43
N ASP A 62 24.16 6.97 4.71
CA ASP A 62 25.02 5.90 5.22
C ASP A 62 25.80 6.30 6.49
N VAL A 63 26.34 7.51 6.55
CA VAL A 63 26.97 8.06 7.77
C VAL A 63 26.01 8.08 8.98
N VAL A 64 24.75 8.46 8.78
CA VAL A 64 23.73 8.48 9.86
C VAL A 64 23.35 7.06 10.26
N ARG A 65 23.26 6.15 9.28
CA ARG A 65 23.04 4.72 9.50
C ARG A 65 24.16 4.13 10.35
N ASP A 66 25.41 4.41 10.04
CA ASP A 66 26.58 3.91 10.78
C ASP A 66 26.64 4.50 12.19
N MET A 67 26.33 5.79 12.35
CA MET A 67 26.16 6.41 13.66
C MET A 67 25.08 5.69 14.47
N GLY A 68 23.93 5.38 13.86
CA GLY A 68 22.85 4.63 14.49
C GLY A 68 23.28 3.23 14.94
N GLN A 69 24.05 2.52 14.13
CA GLN A 69 24.62 1.21 14.47
C GLN A 69 25.64 1.30 15.62
N TRP A 70 26.47 2.34 15.61
CA TRP A 70 27.43 2.60 16.68
C TRP A 70 26.74 2.89 18.01
N ILE A 71 25.67 3.70 18.02
CA ILE A 71 24.86 3.97 19.21
C ILE A 71 24.15 2.71 19.69
N ALA A 72 23.51 1.95 18.78
CA ALA A 72 22.80 0.72 19.11
C ALA A 72 23.71 -0.35 19.73
N SER A 73 25.00 -0.32 19.41
CA SER A 73 26.03 -1.19 19.97
C SER A 73 26.69 -0.62 21.24
N ASP A 74 26.05 0.33 21.94
CA ASP A 74 26.61 1.01 23.12
C ASP A 74 27.98 1.63 22.82
N LEU A 75 27.98 2.53 21.84
CA LEU A 75 29.17 3.24 21.37
C LEU A 75 30.29 2.27 20.93
N GLY A 76 29.90 1.16 20.33
CA GLY A 76 30.80 0.11 19.82
C GLY A 76 31.29 -0.90 20.86
N LYS A 77 30.86 -0.83 22.12
CA LYS A 77 31.26 -1.81 23.17
C LYS A 77 30.62 -3.18 22.96
N HIS A 78 29.41 -3.21 22.40
CA HIS A 78 28.59 -4.40 22.21
C HIS A 78 28.16 -4.53 20.74
N LYS A 79 29.13 -4.63 19.83
CA LYS A 79 28.88 -4.72 18.38
C LYS A 79 27.91 -5.83 17.98
N GLU A 80 27.93 -6.97 18.67
CA GLU A 80 27.06 -8.12 18.38
C GLU A 80 25.62 -7.94 18.90
N ARG A 81 25.31 -6.89 19.67
CA ARG A 81 23.92 -6.61 20.12
C ARG A 81 22.98 -6.37 18.94
N CYS A 82 23.51 -5.81 17.86
CA CYS A 82 22.79 -5.45 16.65
C CYS A 82 23.60 -5.95 15.44
N ILE A 83 23.16 -7.05 14.84
CA ILE A 83 23.82 -7.63 13.66
C ILE A 83 23.15 -7.07 12.41
N VAL A 84 23.92 -6.38 11.57
CA VAL A 84 23.46 -5.84 10.29
C VAL A 84 24.42 -6.34 9.21
N GLN A 85 23.98 -7.32 8.44
CA GLN A 85 24.73 -7.92 7.35
C GLN A 85 23.82 -8.06 6.15
N THR A 86 23.72 -6.97 5.39
CA THR A 86 22.71 -6.75 4.38
C THR A 86 23.32 -6.53 3.01
N ASP A 87 22.62 -6.92 1.94
CA ASP A 87 23.04 -6.71 0.54
C ASP A 87 24.48 -7.23 0.26
N ILE A 88 24.90 -8.24 1.03
CA ILE A 88 26.16 -8.97 0.85
C ILE A 88 25.86 -10.40 0.38
N GLY A 89 26.77 -11.00 -0.40
CA GLY A 89 26.67 -12.37 -0.91
C GLY A 89 26.78 -13.48 0.15
N LEU A 90 26.26 -13.22 1.35
CA LEU A 90 26.20 -14.15 2.47
C LEU A 90 25.23 -15.29 2.14
N CYS A 91 25.72 -16.52 2.20
CA CYS A 91 24.93 -17.72 1.85
C CYS A 91 24.44 -18.52 3.08
N GLU A 92 24.96 -18.20 4.28
CA GLU A 92 24.64 -18.88 5.54
C GLU A 92 24.42 -17.88 6.67
N ILE A 93 23.77 -18.31 7.75
CA ILE A 93 23.66 -17.50 8.97
C ILE A 93 25.06 -17.17 9.48
N PRO A 94 25.34 -15.90 9.86
CA PRO A 94 26.68 -15.52 10.25
C PRO A 94 27.11 -16.16 11.57
N LYS A 95 28.41 -16.39 11.70
CA LYS A 95 29.02 -16.87 12.95
C LYS A 95 29.15 -15.70 13.92
N VAL A 96 28.48 -15.80 15.06
CA VAL A 96 28.47 -14.78 16.13
C VAL A 96 29.08 -15.38 17.40
N LYS A 97 29.89 -14.61 18.13
CA LYS A 97 30.56 -15.11 19.33
C LYS A 97 29.62 -15.18 20.53
N LYS A 98 28.77 -14.16 20.72
CA LYS A 98 27.84 -14.04 21.85
C LYS A 98 26.39 -13.95 21.40
N TRP A 99 25.84 -15.06 20.92
CA TRP A 99 24.44 -15.15 20.51
C TRP A 99 23.44 -14.65 21.57
N LYS A 100 23.76 -14.85 22.85
CA LYS A 100 22.95 -14.40 24.00
C LYS A 100 22.82 -12.88 24.15
N ASP A 101 23.72 -12.12 23.57
CA ASP A 101 23.69 -10.65 23.61
C ASP A 101 22.93 -10.03 22.43
N VAL A 102 22.62 -10.84 21.40
CA VAL A 102 21.98 -10.38 20.16
C VAL A 102 20.53 -10.01 20.44
N ARG A 103 20.16 -8.76 20.13
CA ARG A 103 18.79 -8.24 20.29
C ARG A 103 18.09 -7.96 18.97
N LYS A 104 18.86 -7.61 17.94
CA LYS A 104 18.37 -7.25 16.61
C LYS A 104 19.27 -7.89 15.56
N MET A 105 18.68 -8.49 14.53
CA MET A 105 19.40 -9.07 13.41
C MET A 105 18.74 -8.70 12.09
N SER A 106 19.54 -8.25 11.13
CA SER A 106 19.12 -8.02 9.75
C SER A 106 20.10 -8.70 8.82
N LEU A 107 19.56 -9.67 8.07
CA LEU A 107 20.22 -10.38 6.97
C LEU A 107 19.42 -10.14 5.68
N MET A 108 18.93 -8.92 5.49
CA MET A 108 18.14 -8.55 4.31
C MET A 108 18.99 -8.55 3.04
N GLY A 109 18.42 -9.03 1.93
CA GLY A 109 19.08 -8.97 0.62
C GLY A 109 20.36 -9.81 0.51
N THR A 110 20.46 -10.88 1.28
CA THR A 110 21.57 -11.84 1.20
C THR A 110 21.27 -12.97 0.20
N SER A 111 22.22 -13.90 0.06
CA SER A 111 22.12 -15.08 -0.81
C SER A 111 21.78 -16.37 -0.05
N ILE A 112 21.20 -16.25 1.15
CA ILE A 112 20.80 -17.41 1.97
C ILE A 112 19.70 -18.19 1.23
N GLU A 113 19.95 -19.49 1.01
CA GLU A 113 18.98 -20.38 0.36
C GLU A 113 18.10 -21.13 1.36
N LYS A 114 18.71 -21.57 2.45
CA LYS A 114 18.08 -22.39 3.49
C LYS A 114 18.65 -22.01 4.83
N ILE A 115 17.78 -21.88 5.83
CA ILE A 115 18.17 -21.77 7.23
C ILE A 115 17.98 -23.16 7.84
N SER A 116 19.07 -23.94 7.91
CA SER A 116 19.06 -25.41 8.09
C SER A 116 19.24 -25.91 9.54
N GLU A 117 18.92 -27.21 9.72
CA GLU A 117 19.05 -28.09 10.90
C GLU A 117 20.50 -28.54 11.21
N SER A 118 21.46 -28.29 10.31
CA SER A 118 22.79 -28.94 10.29
C SER A 118 23.90 -28.14 10.99
N SER A 119 23.54 -27.35 11.98
CA SER A 119 24.42 -26.66 12.94
C SER A 119 23.54 -26.37 14.15
N PRO A 120 24.01 -26.44 15.42
CA PRO A 120 23.13 -26.06 16.52
C PRO A 120 22.57 -24.66 16.23
N PRO A 121 21.24 -24.48 16.26
CA PRO A 121 20.64 -23.22 15.88
C PRO A 121 21.19 -22.09 16.77
N PRO A 122 21.29 -20.85 16.26
CA PRO A 122 21.82 -19.73 17.02
C PRO A 122 21.07 -19.53 18.34
N ASP A 123 21.70 -19.77 19.49
CA ASP A 123 21.10 -19.57 20.83
C ASP A 123 20.96 -18.07 21.15
N CYS A 124 19.91 -17.43 20.60
CA CYS A 124 19.67 -15.99 20.65
C CYS A 124 18.39 -15.63 21.43
N PRO A 125 18.32 -15.94 22.74
CA PRO A 125 17.11 -15.82 23.56
C PRO A 125 16.63 -14.37 23.74
N GLU A 126 17.50 -13.40 23.52
CA GLU A 126 17.22 -11.95 23.64
C GLU A 126 16.82 -11.30 22.30
N LEU A 127 16.77 -12.07 21.21
CA LEU A 127 16.43 -11.56 19.89
C LEU A 127 14.96 -11.11 19.85
N THR A 128 14.75 -9.85 19.48
CA THR A 128 13.42 -9.22 19.39
C THR A 128 13.03 -8.90 17.95
N THR A 129 13.99 -8.73 17.05
CA THR A 129 13.73 -8.40 15.64
C THR A 129 14.67 -9.17 14.74
N LEU A 130 14.07 -9.86 13.77
CA LEU A 130 14.76 -10.59 12.73
C LEU A 130 14.24 -10.15 11.37
N LEU A 131 15.10 -9.50 10.59
CA LEU A 131 14.80 -9.05 9.23
C LEU A 131 15.53 -9.94 8.23
N LEU A 132 14.75 -10.75 7.52
CA LEU A 132 15.18 -11.66 6.45
C LEU A 132 14.58 -11.26 5.10
N GLY A 133 13.97 -10.08 4.99
CA GLY A 133 13.34 -9.64 3.75
C GLY A 133 14.32 -9.48 2.58
N ARG A 134 13.80 -9.50 1.35
CA ARG A 134 14.58 -9.42 0.08
C ARG A 134 15.56 -10.58 -0.14
N ASN A 135 15.43 -11.70 0.57
CA ASN A 135 16.22 -12.90 0.29
C ASN A 135 15.58 -13.71 -0.83
N ALA A 136 15.84 -13.32 -2.09
CA ALA A 136 15.21 -13.92 -3.27
C ALA A 136 15.49 -15.42 -3.41
N ARG A 137 16.60 -15.94 -2.85
CA ARG A 137 16.98 -17.35 -2.92
C ARG A 137 16.45 -18.18 -1.74
N LEU A 138 15.91 -17.56 -0.70
CA LEU A 138 15.45 -18.27 0.48
C LEU A 138 14.22 -19.11 0.15
N THR A 139 14.34 -20.42 0.35
CA THR A 139 13.28 -21.41 0.05
C THR A 139 12.63 -21.94 1.31
N THR A 140 13.42 -22.28 2.33
CA THR A 140 12.93 -22.90 3.56
C THR A 140 13.65 -22.40 4.81
N ILE A 141 12.92 -22.42 5.92
CA ILE A 141 13.43 -22.20 7.27
C ILE A 141 13.07 -23.42 8.11
N SER A 142 14.07 -24.01 8.75
CA SER A 142 13.85 -25.13 9.66
C SER A 142 13.10 -24.68 10.92
N GLY A 143 12.24 -25.56 11.45
CA GLY A 143 11.42 -25.24 12.62
C GLY A 143 12.22 -25.10 13.93
N ASP A 144 13.35 -25.78 14.05
CA ASP A 144 14.25 -25.68 15.22
C ASP A 144 14.92 -24.31 15.35
N PHE A 145 15.06 -23.58 14.24
CA PHE A 145 15.56 -22.21 14.22
C PHE A 145 14.74 -21.31 15.16
N PHE A 146 13.42 -21.46 15.17
CA PHE A 146 12.53 -20.67 16.02
C PHE A 146 12.60 -21.03 17.50
N TRP A 147 13.18 -22.16 17.88
CA TRP A 147 13.33 -22.55 19.30
C TRP A 147 14.27 -21.63 20.06
N SER A 148 15.19 -20.99 19.35
CA SER A 148 16.27 -20.23 19.96
C SER A 148 15.93 -18.75 20.17
N MET A 149 14.73 -18.31 19.77
CA MET A 149 14.32 -16.90 19.80
C MET A 149 12.91 -16.69 20.40
N PRO A 150 12.64 -17.15 21.63
CA PRO A 150 11.32 -17.09 22.25
C PRO A 150 10.78 -15.66 22.48
N ARG A 151 11.64 -14.64 22.44
CA ARG A 151 11.30 -13.22 22.62
C ARG A 151 11.11 -12.45 21.31
N LEU A 152 11.14 -13.14 20.16
CA LEU A 152 11.00 -12.47 18.88
C LEU A 152 9.65 -11.74 18.81
N LEU A 153 9.69 -10.44 18.52
CA LEU A 153 8.53 -9.57 18.36
C LEU A 153 8.24 -9.29 16.89
N VAL A 154 9.28 -9.15 16.07
CA VAL A 154 9.18 -8.82 14.65
C VAL A 154 9.95 -9.84 13.81
N LEU A 155 9.24 -10.50 12.90
CA LEU A 155 9.81 -11.36 11.86
C LEU A 155 9.40 -10.81 10.48
N ASP A 156 10.39 -10.38 9.70
CA ASP A 156 10.21 -9.94 8.32
C ASP A 156 10.83 -10.95 7.35
N LEU A 157 9.99 -11.56 6.53
CA LEU A 157 10.32 -12.47 5.43
C LEU A 157 9.83 -11.93 4.08
N SER A 158 9.44 -10.65 4.02
CA SER A 158 8.88 -10.04 2.81
C SER A 158 9.86 -10.08 1.63
N ARG A 159 9.34 -10.16 0.40
CA ARG A 159 10.14 -10.20 -0.83
C ARG A 159 11.14 -11.37 -0.88
N CYS A 160 10.83 -12.48 -0.19
CA CYS A 160 11.51 -13.75 -0.39
C CYS A 160 10.75 -14.54 -1.47
N TYR A 161 10.98 -14.18 -2.74
CA TYR A 161 10.18 -14.64 -3.88
C TYR A 161 10.19 -16.16 -4.14
N ASN A 162 11.03 -16.93 -3.46
CA ASN A 162 11.08 -18.39 -3.55
C ASN A 162 10.67 -19.10 -2.24
N PHE A 163 10.30 -18.34 -1.20
CA PHE A 163 9.91 -18.89 0.09
C PHE A 163 8.49 -19.40 0.04
N ASN A 164 8.30 -20.71 0.25
CA ASN A 164 7.05 -21.40 -0.06
C ASN A 164 6.29 -21.95 1.16
N GLY A 165 6.80 -21.80 2.37
CA GLY A 165 6.12 -22.32 3.55
C GLY A 165 6.77 -21.98 4.88
N LEU A 166 5.94 -21.76 5.90
CA LEU A 166 6.37 -21.65 7.28
C LEU A 166 6.35 -23.03 7.97
N PRO A 167 7.33 -23.36 8.83
CA PRO A 167 7.29 -24.58 9.64
C PRO A 167 6.25 -24.48 10.77
N GLU A 168 5.71 -25.62 11.22
CA GLU A 168 4.73 -25.71 12.32
C GLU A 168 5.25 -25.13 13.65
N GLN A 169 6.57 -25.16 13.83
CA GLN A 169 7.26 -24.62 14.99
C GLN A 169 7.23 -23.09 15.05
N ILE A 170 6.64 -22.39 14.07
CA ILE A 170 6.32 -20.96 14.19
C ILE A 170 5.50 -20.66 15.46
N SER A 171 4.67 -21.62 15.90
CA SER A 171 3.93 -21.60 17.18
C SER A 171 4.80 -21.32 18.42
N ARG A 172 6.12 -21.56 18.34
CA ARG A 172 7.07 -21.28 19.43
C ARG A 172 7.33 -19.79 19.63
N LEU A 173 7.09 -18.97 18.61
CA LEU A 173 7.23 -17.52 18.67
C LEU A 173 6.04 -16.88 19.40
N SER A 174 5.78 -17.30 20.63
CA SER A 174 4.64 -16.86 21.46
C SER A 174 4.62 -15.36 21.75
N SER A 175 5.77 -14.68 21.63
CA SER A 175 5.90 -13.23 21.78
C SER A 175 5.71 -12.45 20.47
N LEU A 176 5.54 -13.13 19.33
CA LEU A 176 5.54 -12.47 18.02
C LEU A 176 4.37 -11.51 17.90
N ARG A 177 4.67 -10.27 17.50
CA ARG A 177 3.73 -9.16 17.32
C ARG A 177 3.58 -8.76 15.86
N CYS A 178 4.63 -8.91 15.06
CA CYS A 178 4.64 -8.62 13.63
C CYS A 178 5.18 -9.80 12.84
N LEU A 179 4.41 -10.24 11.85
CA LEU A 179 4.83 -11.20 10.85
C LEU A 179 4.58 -10.60 9.45
N ASP A 180 5.66 -10.35 8.71
CA ASP A 180 5.59 -9.82 7.35
C ASP A 180 6.05 -10.89 6.36
N LEU A 181 5.13 -11.40 5.54
CA LEU A 181 5.34 -12.43 4.52
C LEU A 181 5.01 -11.91 3.12
N ALA A 182 4.86 -10.59 2.96
CA ALA A 182 4.41 -10.02 1.69
C ALA A 182 5.36 -10.40 0.55
N GLN A 183 4.81 -10.64 -0.64
CA GLN A 183 5.60 -10.98 -1.83
C GLN A 183 6.45 -12.26 -1.64
N THR A 184 5.83 -13.31 -1.06
CA THR A 184 6.39 -14.67 -0.95
C THR A 184 5.52 -15.68 -1.66
N GLN A 185 5.98 -16.91 -1.83
CA GLN A 185 5.25 -17.98 -2.53
C GLN A 185 4.48 -18.90 -1.57
N ILE A 186 4.28 -18.47 -0.32
CA ILE A 186 3.54 -19.24 0.67
C ILE A 186 2.09 -19.42 0.22
N ASP A 187 1.64 -20.68 0.18
CA ASP A 187 0.31 -21.08 -0.29
C ASP A 187 -0.64 -21.51 0.84
N ARG A 188 -0.09 -21.77 2.03
CA ARG A 188 -0.83 -22.14 3.23
C ARG A 188 -0.14 -21.67 4.50
N LEU A 189 -0.94 -21.38 5.51
CA LEU A 189 -0.47 -21.13 6.87
C LEU A 189 -0.43 -22.45 7.66
N PRO A 190 0.64 -22.76 8.40
CA PRO A 190 0.70 -23.96 9.24
C PRO A 190 -0.31 -23.89 10.38
N VAL A 191 -0.72 -25.03 10.94
CA VAL A 191 -1.72 -25.06 12.04
C VAL A 191 -1.19 -24.29 13.26
N GLY A 192 0.11 -24.43 13.55
CA GLY A 192 0.80 -23.72 14.63
C GLY A 192 0.73 -22.19 14.54
N PHE A 193 0.39 -21.63 13.38
CA PHE A 193 0.15 -20.19 13.23
C PHE A 193 -0.95 -19.67 14.15
N GLN A 194 -1.98 -20.48 14.43
CA GLN A 194 -3.12 -20.11 15.27
C GLN A 194 -2.75 -19.90 16.75
N GLU A 195 -1.55 -20.31 17.16
CA GLU A 195 -1.02 -20.16 18.52
C GLU A 195 -0.33 -18.80 18.76
N LEU A 196 -0.19 -17.97 17.73
CA LEU A 196 0.47 -16.65 17.82
C LEU A 196 -0.46 -15.59 18.46
N LYS A 197 -0.89 -15.82 19.71
CA LYS A 197 -1.87 -14.97 20.42
C LYS A 197 -1.44 -13.51 20.64
N MET A 198 -0.15 -13.23 20.50
CA MET A 198 0.42 -11.89 20.63
C MET A 198 0.50 -11.12 19.32
N LEU A 199 0.13 -11.73 18.19
CA LEU A 199 0.24 -11.10 16.88
C LEU A 199 -0.70 -9.90 16.76
N ILE A 200 -0.14 -8.77 16.33
CA ILE A 200 -0.83 -7.49 16.14
C ILE A 200 -0.91 -7.15 14.66
N HIS A 201 0.17 -7.46 13.92
CA HIS A 201 0.33 -7.17 12.51
C HIS A 201 0.66 -8.45 11.74
N LEU A 202 -0.16 -8.77 10.75
CA LEU A 202 0.07 -9.83 9.78
C LEU A 202 -0.01 -9.25 8.37
N ASN A 203 1.06 -9.44 7.60
CA ASN A 203 1.10 -9.08 6.19
C ASN A 203 1.27 -10.31 5.30
N LEU A 204 0.28 -10.57 4.46
CA LEU A 204 0.20 -11.66 3.48
C LEU A 204 -0.09 -11.10 2.07
N GLU A 205 0.15 -9.80 1.84
CA GLU A 205 -0.04 -9.19 0.52
C GLU A 205 0.82 -9.87 -0.54
N GLU A 206 0.27 -10.02 -1.75
CA GLU A 206 0.98 -10.64 -2.88
C GLU A 206 1.55 -12.05 -2.55
N THR A 207 0.81 -12.84 -1.76
CA THR A 207 1.13 -14.25 -1.48
C THR A 207 0.22 -15.22 -2.23
N LYS A 208 0.53 -16.52 -2.18
CA LYS A 208 -0.32 -17.57 -2.77
C LYS A 208 -1.32 -18.17 -1.78
N VAL A 209 -1.46 -17.60 -0.59
CA VAL A 209 -2.35 -18.13 0.46
C VAL A 209 -3.79 -18.09 -0.05
N VAL A 210 -4.45 -19.25 0.00
CA VAL A 210 -5.84 -19.42 -0.45
C VAL A 210 -6.86 -19.34 0.69
N SER A 211 -6.44 -19.57 1.93
CA SER A 211 -7.31 -19.56 3.11
C SER A 211 -6.59 -18.99 4.33
N CYS A 212 -7.37 -18.30 5.17
CA CYS A 212 -6.96 -17.81 6.48
C CYS A 212 -7.81 -18.45 7.61
N ASP A 213 -8.18 -19.72 7.45
CA ASP A 213 -8.98 -20.43 8.46
C ASP A 213 -8.29 -20.40 9.83
N GLY A 214 -9.07 -20.06 10.87
CA GLY A 214 -8.56 -19.88 12.23
C GLY A 214 -7.82 -18.57 12.47
N ILE A 215 -7.87 -17.59 11.56
CA ILE A 215 -7.34 -16.23 11.83
C ILE A 215 -8.00 -15.60 13.06
N SER A 216 -9.25 -15.95 13.37
CA SER A 216 -9.95 -15.51 14.59
C SER A 216 -9.26 -15.92 15.91
N ASN A 217 -8.38 -16.92 15.88
CA ASN A 217 -7.58 -17.33 17.03
C ASN A 217 -6.51 -16.29 17.42
N LEU A 218 -6.19 -15.35 16.53
CA LEU A 218 -5.24 -14.26 16.77
C LEU A 218 -5.95 -13.08 17.45
N SER A 219 -6.33 -13.28 18.71
CA SER A 219 -7.22 -12.36 19.43
C SER A 219 -6.71 -10.92 19.58
N ARG A 220 -5.40 -10.67 19.41
CA ARG A 220 -4.77 -9.34 19.46
C ARG A 220 -4.55 -8.70 18.09
N LEU A 221 -4.94 -9.37 17.00
CA LEU A 221 -4.69 -8.89 15.64
C LEU A 221 -5.44 -7.57 15.40
N ARG A 222 -4.70 -6.59 14.88
CA ARG A 222 -5.21 -5.25 14.57
C ARG A 222 -5.04 -4.86 13.11
N THR A 223 -4.01 -5.38 12.47
CA THR A 223 -3.72 -5.13 11.06
C THR A 223 -3.56 -6.46 10.36
N LEU A 224 -4.42 -6.70 9.38
CA LEU A 224 -4.41 -7.88 8.52
C LEU A 224 -4.31 -7.40 7.08
N LYS A 225 -3.25 -7.76 6.38
CA LYS A 225 -3.07 -7.37 4.98
C LYS A 225 -3.13 -8.61 4.07
N LEU A 226 -4.07 -8.62 3.14
CA LEU A 226 -4.41 -9.76 2.27
C LEU A 226 -4.59 -9.33 0.80
N ALA A 227 -4.46 -8.05 0.48
CA ALA A 227 -4.59 -7.59 -0.91
C ALA A 227 -3.60 -8.32 -1.83
N GLU A 228 -4.07 -8.67 -3.03
CA GLU A 228 -3.28 -9.39 -4.04
C GLU A 228 -2.80 -10.78 -3.59
N SER A 229 -3.34 -11.32 -2.49
CA SER A 229 -3.24 -12.75 -2.17
C SER A 229 -4.25 -13.58 -2.97
N GLN A 230 -4.36 -14.88 -2.70
CA GLN A 230 -5.46 -15.72 -3.23
C GLN A 230 -6.64 -15.83 -2.25
N VAL A 231 -6.63 -15.06 -1.16
CA VAL A 231 -7.74 -14.97 -0.20
C VAL A 231 -8.75 -13.93 -0.67
N TRP A 232 -9.99 -14.37 -0.84
CA TRP A 232 -11.12 -13.52 -1.24
C TRP A 232 -12.09 -13.36 -0.08
N LEU A 233 -12.69 -12.18 0.02
CA LEU A 233 -13.73 -11.94 1.00
C LEU A 233 -14.99 -12.73 0.65
N ASP A 234 -15.24 -13.78 1.43
CA ASP A 234 -16.45 -14.59 1.37
C ASP A 234 -17.16 -14.62 2.74
N MET A 235 -18.26 -15.38 2.84
CA MET A 235 -18.99 -15.51 4.11
C MET A 235 -18.20 -16.25 5.20
N SER A 236 -17.25 -17.11 4.84
CA SER A 236 -16.42 -17.85 5.80
C SER A 236 -15.45 -16.89 6.48
N LEU A 237 -14.66 -16.16 5.68
CA LEU A 237 -13.72 -15.17 6.16
C LEU A 237 -14.43 -14.04 6.89
N MET A 238 -15.60 -13.59 6.43
CA MET A 238 -16.40 -12.62 7.16
C MET A 238 -16.68 -13.06 8.60
N ARG A 239 -17.05 -14.34 8.84
CA ARG A 239 -17.27 -14.87 10.19
C ARG A 239 -16.00 -14.88 11.04
N GLU A 240 -14.86 -15.20 10.45
CA GLU A 240 -13.56 -15.14 11.12
C GLU A 240 -13.21 -13.70 11.53
N LEU A 241 -13.33 -12.74 10.60
CA LEU A 241 -13.06 -11.31 10.87
C LEU A 241 -14.02 -10.74 11.93
N GLN A 242 -15.26 -11.23 11.99
CA GLN A 242 -16.23 -10.85 13.02
C GLN A 242 -15.80 -11.23 14.43
N LEU A 243 -14.94 -12.22 14.61
CA LEU A 243 -14.46 -12.64 15.93
C LEU A 243 -13.26 -11.81 16.40
N LEU A 244 -12.58 -11.12 15.48
CA LEU A 244 -11.44 -10.24 15.75
C LEU A 244 -11.89 -8.86 16.25
N LYS A 245 -12.11 -8.75 17.57
CA LYS A 245 -12.65 -7.54 18.20
C LYS A 245 -11.74 -6.31 18.15
N HIS A 246 -10.44 -6.52 17.96
CA HIS A 246 -9.43 -5.45 17.92
C HIS A 246 -8.94 -5.14 16.51
N LEU A 247 -9.57 -5.69 15.47
CA LEU A 247 -9.18 -5.41 14.09
C LEU A 247 -9.46 -3.94 13.76
N GLU A 248 -8.47 -3.26 13.17
CA GLU A 248 -8.53 -1.83 12.86
C GLU A 248 -8.17 -1.52 11.39
N PHE A 249 -7.42 -2.41 10.73
CA PHE A 249 -7.02 -2.28 9.34
C PHE A 249 -7.07 -3.63 8.62
N VAL A 250 -7.72 -3.65 7.46
CA VAL A 250 -7.77 -4.76 6.52
C VAL A 250 -7.48 -4.25 5.10
N SER A 251 -6.51 -4.89 4.42
CA SER A 251 -6.42 -4.88 2.96
C SER A 251 -6.85 -6.25 2.44
N ILE A 252 -7.69 -6.34 1.40
CA ILE A 252 -8.27 -7.62 0.98
C ILE A 252 -8.76 -7.62 -0.47
N ASN A 253 -8.80 -8.81 -1.09
CA ASN A 253 -9.45 -9.02 -2.37
C ASN A 253 -10.96 -9.22 -2.22
N ILE A 254 -11.76 -8.53 -3.02
CA ILE A 254 -13.21 -8.65 -3.02
C ILE A 254 -13.69 -8.72 -4.47
N PHE A 255 -14.56 -9.67 -4.80
CA PHE A 255 -15.25 -9.66 -6.09
C PHE A 255 -16.16 -8.44 -6.19
N SER A 256 -16.15 -7.77 -7.33
CA SER A 256 -16.95 -6.57 -7.58
C SER A 256 -18.42 -6.72 -7.14
N SER A 257 -19.03 -7.82 -7.56
CA SER A 257 -20.44 -8.16 -7.35
C SER A 257 -20.83 -8.37 -5.89
N LEU A 258 -19.83 -8.51 -5.01
CA LEU A 258 -19.99 -8.79 -3.59
C LEU A 258 -19.57 -7.62 -2.69
N VAL A 259 -18.87 -6.60 -3.20
CA VAL A 259 -18.41 -5.45 -2.40
C VAL A 259 -19.58 -4.82 -1.66
N GLY A 260 -20.65 -4.45 -2.37
CA GLY A 260 -21.86 -3.91 -1.74
C GLY A 260 -22.55 -4.90 -0.79
N LYS A 261 -22.66 -6.18 -1.15
CA LYS A 261 -23.43 -7.17 -0.37
C LYS A 261 -22.75 -7.53 0.96
N LEU A 262 -21.44 -7.78 0.95
CA LEU A 262 -20.69 -8.25 2.11
C LEU A 262 -20.31 -7.12 3.06
N LEU A 263 -19.95 -5.95 2.55
CA LEU A 263 -19.54 -4.82 3.40
C LEU A 263 -20.73 -4.15 4.10
N LEU A 264 -21.93 -4.27 3.53
CA LEU A 264 -23.16 -3.86 4.19
C LEU A 264 -23.62 -4.85 5.26
N TYR A 265 -23.20 -6.12 5.19
CA TYR A 265 -23.61 -7.19 6.11
C TYR A 265 -23.07 -6.99 7.53
N ASP A 266 -21.78 -6.67 7.70
CA ASP A 266 -21.18 -6.33 9.00
C ASP A 266 -20.53 -4.93 8.96
N PRO A 267 -21.20 -3.89 9.49
CA PRO A 267 -20.68 -2.54 9.49
C PRO A 267 -19.36 -2.35 10.24
N ARG A 268 -19.04 -3.21 11.20
CA ARG A 268 -17.79 -3.12 11.95
C ARG A 268 -16.64 -3.69 11.12
N VAL A 269 -16.81 -4.88 10.52
CA VAL A 269 -15.77 -5.43 9.61
C VAL A 269 -15.56 -4.48 8.44
N GLY A 270 -16.65 -3.94 7.87
CA GLY A 270 -16.58 -2.92 6.83
C GLY A 270 -15.74 -1.69 7.23
N ARG A 271 -15.85 -1.21 8.48
CA ARG A 271 -15.03 -0.09 8.99
C ARG A 271 -13.53 -0.40 9.11
N CYS A 272 -13.18 -1.68 9.21
CA CYS A 272 -11.77 -2.09 9.28
C CYS A 272 -11.13 -2.15 7.90
N ILE A 273 -11.93 -2.32 6.83
CA ILE A 273 -11.43 -2.45 5.46
C ILE A 273 -11.08 -1.06 4.92
N GLN A 274 -9.79 -0.86 4.69
CA GLN A 274 -9.24 0.41 4.23
C GLN A 274 -8.56 0.31 2.87
N HIS A 275 -8.28 -0.91 2.38
CA HIS A 275 -7.78 -1.14 1.04
C HIS A 275 -8.49 -2.32 0.42
N ILE A 276 -9.06 -2.11 -0.76
CA ILE A 276 -9.74 -3.14 -1.53
C ILE A 276 -8.98 -3.32 -2.84
N ASN A 277 -8.64 -4.57 -3.15
CA ASN A 277 -8.31 -4.99 -4.49
C ASN A 277 -9.51 -5.74 -5.07
N THR A 278 -9.99 -5.35 -6.23
CA THR A 278 -11.07 -6.03 -6.92
C THR A 278 -10.61 -6.43 -8.30
N THR A 279 -10.83 -7.70 -8.63
CA THR A 279 -10.71 -8.18 -10.00
C THR A 279 -11.87 -9.10 -10.29
N ASP A 280 -12.41 -9.01 -11.49
CA ASP A 280 -13.40 -9.96 -11.95
C ASP A 280 -12.70 -11.03 -12.80
N PRO A 281 -13.12 -12.30 -12.70
CA PRO A 281 -12.71 -13.26 -13.70
C PRO A 281 -13.22 -12.79 -15.07
N PRO A 282 -12.46 -13.00 -16.15
CA PRO A 282 -12.93 -12.70 -17.51
C PRO A 282 -14.02 -13.71 -17.90
N GLU A 283 -15.25 -13.49 -17.44
CA GLU A 283 -16.43 -14.20 -17.96
C GLU A 283 -17.09 -13.35 -19.05
N GLU A 284 -17.48 -14.06 -20.11
CA GLU A 284 -18.09 -13.51 -21.33
C GLU A 284 -19.41 -12.80 -21.01
N GLU A 285 -19.56 -11.60 -21.56
CA GLU A 285 -20.82 -10.85 -21.65
C GLU A 285 -21.55 -10.65 -20.31
N SER A 286 -21.23 -9.56 -19.60
CA SER A 286 -22.18 -9.07 -18.61
C SER A 286 -22.37 -7.56 -18.73
N GLU A 287 -23.61 -7.14 -18.95
CA GLU A 287 -24.09 -5.76 -18.80
C GLU A 287 -24.04 -5.28 -17.32
N GLN A 288 -23.15 -5.85 -16.51
CA GLN A 288 -23.13 -5.64 -15.07
C GLN A 288 -22.56 -4.27 -14.71
N VAL A 289 -23.17 -3.67 -13.70
CA VAL A 289 -22.71 -2.44 -13.07
C VAL A 289 -21.86 -2.83 -11.85
N PHE A 290 -20.70 -2.22 -11.74
CA PHE A 290 -19.80 -2.40 -10.60
C PHE A 290 -20.30 -1.55 -9.43
N VAL A 291 -20.79 -2.18 -8.36
CA VAL A 291 -21.41 -1.48 -7.23
C VAL A 291 -20.40 -1.24 -6.10
N LEU A 292 -20.04 0.03 -5.88
CA LEU A 292 -19.24 0.46 -4.74
C LEU A 292 -20.11 1.00 -3.60
N PRO A 293 -20.06 0.43 -2.40
CA PRO A 293 -20.69 1.05 -1.25
C PRO A 293 -19.92 2.33 -0.88
N ALA A 294 -20.65 3.41 -0.62
CA ALA A 294 -20.08 4.62 -0.06
C ALA A 294 -19.41 4.32 1.29
N MET A 295 -18.08 4.41 1.34
CA MET A 295 -17.28 4.08 2.52
C MET A 295 -16.28 5.19 2.83
N ASP A 296 -16.48 5.88 3.94
CA ASP A 296 -15.56 6.88 4.47
C ASP A 296 -14.24 6.26 4.93
N THR A 297 -14.23 5.00 5.37
CA THR A 297 -13.03 4.31 5.86
C THR A 297 -12.03 3.88 4.79
N LEU A 298 -12.45 3.81 3.52
CA LEU A 298 -11.61 3.35 2.41
C LEU A 298 -10.51 4.38 2.10
N ARG A 299 -9.26 3.92 2.02
CA ARG A 299 -8.07 4.75 1.73
C ARG A 299 -7.48 4.49 0.36
N SER A 300 -7.53 3.23 -0.09
CA SER A 300 -7.05 2.83 -1.41
C SER A 300 -8.02 1.87 -2.06
N ILE A 301 -8.19 2.00 -3.38
CA ILE A 301 -8.93 1.02 -4.18
C ILE A 301 -8.16 0.70 -5.46
N ASP A 302 -7.97 -0.58 -5.70
CA ASP A 302 -7.38 -1.11 -6.93
C ASP A 302 -8.46 -1.91 -7.67
N ILE A 303 -8.77 -1.52 -8.90
CA ILE A 303 -9.77 -2.17 -9.76
C ILE A 303 -9.07 -2.71 -11.00
N TRP A 304 -9.02 -4.03 -11.14
CA TRP A 304 -8.35 -4.70 -12.25
C TRP A 304 -9.29 -5.60 -13.03
N SER A 305 -9.13 -5.68 -14.34
CA SER A 305 -9.84 -6.65 -15.19
C SER A 305 -11.36 -6.68 -14.97
N CYS A 306 -11.97 -5.52 -14.70
CA CYS A 306 -13.42 -5.43 -14.46
C CYS A 306 -14.17 -5.36 -15.80
N GLY A 307 -15.15 -6.24 -15.98
CA GLY A 307 -16.00 -6.28 -17.17
C GLY A 307 -17.17 -5.29 -17.16
N GLY A 308 -17.42 -4.63 -16.02
CA GLY A 308 -18.56 -3.74 -15.86
C GLY A 308 -18.46 -2.49 -16.74
N ARG A 309 -19.61 -2.02 -17.25
CA ARG A 309 -19.66 -0.81 -18.11
C ARG A 309 -19.57 0.50 -17.32
N GLU A 310 -19.97 0.44 -16.06
CA GLU A 310 -20.06 1.60 -15.18
C GLU A 310 -19.81 1.20 -13.73
N ILE A 311 -19.29 2.17 -12.96
CA ILE A 311 -19.15 2.09 -11.51
C ILE A 311 -20.27 2.91 -10.88
N GLU A 312 -21.20 2.24 -10.22
CA GLU A 312 -22.28 2.87 -9.45
C GLU A 312 -21.91 2.91 -7.98
N VAL A 313 -22.03 4.09 -7.36
CA VAL A 313 -21.80 4.27 -5.93
C VAL A 313 -23.14 4.25 -5.20
N VAL A 314 -23.31 3.32 -4.26
CA VAL A 314 -24.56 3.15 -3.51
C VAL A 314 -24.38 3.64 -2.07
N GLU A 315 -25.26 4.55 -1.64
CA GLU A 315 -25.32 5.06 -0.27
C GLU A 315 -26.06 4.11 0.69
N LYS A 316 -25.66 4.15 1.96
CA LYS A 316 -26.20 3.29 3.03
C LYS A 316 -27.56 3.75 3.57
N THR A 317 -28.18 4.81 3.05
CA THR A 317 -29.37 5.37 3.70
C THR A 317 -30.57 4.44 3.55
N SER A 318 -31.01 3.96 4.71
CA SER A 318 -32.38 3.56 4.98
C SER A 318 -33.38 4.49 4.29
N LEU A 319 -34.48 3.92 3.82
CA LEU A 319 -35.71 4.48 3.23
C LEU A 319 -36.20 5.91 3.56
N ASN A 320 -35.58 6.73 4.43
CA ASN A 320 -36.02 8.08 4.73
C ASN A 320 -34.86 8.94 5.27
N LYS A 321 -34.18 9.68 4.39
CA LYS A 321 -33.61 11.03 4.59
C LYS A 321 -32.92 11.47 3.30
N SER A 322 -33.11 12.73 2.90
CA SER A 322 -32.47 13.29 1.70
C SER A 322 -30.95 13.16 1.79
N PRO A 323 -30.28 12.74 0.72
CA PRO A 323 -28.86 12.39 0.77
C PRO A 323 -27.97 13.64 0.82
N THR A 324 -26.89 13.56 1.58
CA THR A 324 -25.82 14.57 1.60
C THR A 324 -24.69 14.01 0.73
N ILE A 325 -24.92 13.95 -0.58
CA ILE A 325 -24.23 13.15 -1.61
C ILE A 325 -22.71 13.41 -1.72
N LEU A 326 -22.23 14.50 -1.13
CA LEU A 326 -20.95 15.11 -1.50
C LEU A 326 -19.68 14.56 -0.86
N GLN A 327 -19.76 13.67 0.13
CA GLN A 327 -18.58 13.21 0.87
C GLN A 327 -18.59 11.71 1.15
N CYS A 328 -18.95 10.92 0.14
CA CYS A 328 -18.53 9.52 0.09
C CYS A 328 -16.99 9.47 0.06
N PHE A 329 -16.36 8.33 0.40
CA PHE A 329 -14.91 8.16 0.22
C PHE A 329 -14.01 9.30 0.77
N SER A 330 -14.40 9.91 1.88
CA SER A 330 -13.71 11.09 2.42
C SER A 330 -12.27 10.82 2.85
N ASN A 331 -11.89 9.57 3.11
CA ASN A 331 -10.49 9.19 3.35
C ASN A 331 -9.82 8.49 2.16
N LEU A 332 -10.45 8.44 0.98
CA LEU A 332 -9.88 7.81 -0.21
C LEU A 332 -8.78 8.70 -0.77
N VAL A 333 -7.57 8.16 -0.79
CA VAL A 333 -6.32 8.87 -1.10
C VAL A 333 -5.72 8.34 -2.40
N GLU A 334 -5.97 7.09 -2.74
CA GLU A 334 -5.39 6.40 -3.90
C GLU A 334 -6.44 5.57 -4.64
N VAL A 335 -6.46 5.71 -5.97
CA VAL A 335 -7.28 4.91 -6.88
C VAL A 335 -6.38 4.41 -8.00
N ARG A 336 -6.36 3.09 -8.22
CA ARG A 336 -5.73 2.48 -9.39
C ARG A 336 -6.76 1.68 -10.16
N ILE A 337 -6.79 1.85 -11.47
CA ILE A 337 -7.71 1.15 -12.37
C ILE A 337 -6.89 0.60 -13.52
N GLY A 338 -7.06 -0.69 -13.83
CA GLY A 338 -6.29 -1.34 -14.88
C GLY A 338 -7.09 -2.38 -15.65
N THR A 339 -6.89 -2.47 -16.96
CA THR A 339 -7.48 -3.53 -17.81
C THR A 339 -9.02 -3.57 -17.71
N CYS A 340 -9.67 -2.42 -17.50
CA CYS A 340 -11.13 -2.34 -17.33
C CYS A 340 -11.78 -1.88 -18.63
N ASP A 341 -11.78 -2.76 -19.64
CA ASP A 341 -12.21 -2.44 -21.00
C ASP A 341 -13.72 -2.18 -21.14
N GLY A 342 -14.55 -2.43 -20.11
CA GLY A 342 -15.97 -2.07 -20.14
C GLY A 342 -16.24 -0.59 -19.82
N LEU A 343 -15.38 0.05 -19.04
CA LEU A 343 -15.65 1.36 -18.45
C LEU A 343 -15.57 2.48 -19.48
N LYS A 344 -16.58 3.37 -19.46
CA LYS A 344 -16.62 4.58 -20.31
C LYS A 344 -16.13 5.85 -19.62
N ASP A 345 -16.39 5.95 -18.32
CA ASP A 345 -15.95 7.07 -17.51
C ASP A 345 -15.70 6.70 -16.04
N LEU A 346 -15.03 7.60 -15.30
CA LEU A 346 -14.75 7.46 -13.87
C LEU A 346 -15.38 8.62 -13.07
N THR A 347 -16.57 9.09 -13.46
CA THR A 347 -17.19 10.29 -12.88
C THR A 347 -17.43 10.18 -11.37
N TRP A 348 -17.55 8.96 -10.83
CA TRP A 348 -17.64 8.69 -9.40
C TRP A 348 -16.45 9.24 -8.59
N LEU A 349 -15.30 9.51 -9.21
CA LEU A 349 -14.15 10.14 -8.56
C LEU A 349 -14.46 11.55 -8.02
N LEU A 350 -15.51 12.21 -8.53
CA LEU A 350 -16.01 13.46 -7.93
C LEU A 350 -16.47 13.28 -6.48
N LEU A 351 -16.85 12.06 -6.11
CA LEU A 351 -17.22 11.68 -4.77
C LEU A 351 -16.02 11.41 -3.86
N ALA A 352 -14.76 11.60 -4.32
CA ALA A 352 -13.55 11.35 -3.55
C ALA A 352 -12.71 12.65 -3.39
N PRO A 353 -13.11 13.58 -2.50
CA PRO A 353 -12.53 14.93 -2.44
C PRO A 353 -11.07 14.99 -1.97
N ASN A 354 -10.59 13.95 -1.31
CA ASN A 354 -9.23 13.86 -0.77
C ASN A 354 -8.30 12.97 -1.60
N LEU A 355 -8.70 12.63 -2.83
CA LEU A 355 -7.88 11.84 -3.75
C LEU A 355 -6.54 12.54 -4.02
N THR A 356 -5.45 11.80 -3.84
CA THR A 356 -4.07 12.30 -4.04
C THR A 356 -3.33 11.57 -5.14
N SER A 357 -3.72 10.35 -5.47
CA SER A 357 -3.08 9.53 -6.50
C SER A 357 -4.15 8.88 -7.37
N LEU A 358 -4.07 9.11 -8.68
CA LEU A 358 -4.89 8.46 -9.68
C LEU A 358 -3.98 7.77 -10.70
N CYS A 359 -4.13 6.46 -10.82
CA CYS A 359 -3.43 5.63 -11.80
C CYS A 359 -4.47 4.91 -12.67
N VAL A 360 -4.42 5.09 -13.99
CA VAL A 360 -5.32 4.41 -14.93
C VAL A 360 -4.52 3.78 -16.06
N LEU A 361 -4.71 2.49 -16.25
CA LEU A 361 -3.86 1.64 -17.09
C LEU A 361 -4.71 0.79 -18.03
N GLN A 362 -4.28 0.64 -19.28
CA GLN A 362 -4.72 -0.42 -20.20
C GLN A 362 -6.26 -0.58 -20.30
N SER A 363 -7.02 0.50 -20.13
CA SER A 363 -8.49 0.51 -20.14
C SER A 363 -8.97 1.08 -21.47
N LYS A 364 -9.15 0.21 -22.46
CA LYS A 364 -9.17 0.60 -23.88
C LYS A 364 -10.42 1.36 -24.31
N GLN A 365 -11.54 1.17 -23.63
CA GLN A 365 -12.80 1.85 -23.98
C GLN A 365 -13.08 3.11 -23.16
N LEU A 366 -12.20 3.46 -22.22
CA LEU A 366 -12.38 4.62 -21.35
C LEU A 366 -12.27 5.91 -22.18
N GLU A 367 -13.34 6.71 -22.20
CA GLU A 367 -13.45 7.91 -23.04
C GLU A 367 -13.18 9.19 -22.26
N GLU A 368 -13.59 9.25 -21.00
CA GLU A 368 -13.42 10.41 -20.13
C GLU A 368 -13.02 9.99 -18.71
N ILE A 369 -12.15 10.74 -18.04
CA ILE A 369 -11.95 10.52 -16.59
C ILE A 369 -13.21 10.99 -15.85
N ILE A 370 -13.62 12.23 -16.06
CA ILE A 370 -14.91 12.75 -15.57
C ILE A 370 -15.76 13.14 -16.77
N SER A 371 -16.93 12.51 -16.92
CA SER A 371 -17.86 12.84 -17.99
C SER A 371 -18.64 14.11 -17.66
N LYS A 372 -18.71 15.04 -18.63
CA LYS A 372 -19.43 16.32 -18.46
C LYS A 372 -20.92 16.11 -18.20
N ASP A 373 -21.54 15.19 -18.92
CA ASP A 373 -22.98 14.97 -18.85
C ASP A 373 -23.38 14.35 -17.51
N LYS A 374 -22.58 13.39 -17.01
CA LYS A 374 -22.81 12.74 -15.70
C LYS A 374 -22.41 13.62 -14.53
N ALA A 375 -21.41 14.48 -14.70
CA ALA A 375 -20.99 15.36 -13.61
C ALA A 375 -21.98 16.49 -13.36
N ALA A 376 -22.76 16.92 -14.36
CA ALA A 376 -23.77 17.96 -14.19
C ALA A 376 -24.80 17.59 -13.11
N SER A 377 -25.29 16.34 -13.09
CA SER A 377 -26.21 15.89 -12.04
C SER A 377 -25.55 15.89 -10.66
N ILE A 378 -24.31 15.40 -10.55
CA ILE A 378 -23.57 15.34 -9.27
C ILE A 378 -23.27 16.75 -8.76
N LEU A 379 -22.91 17.69 -9.65
CA LEU A 379 -22.52 19.06 -9.30
C LEU A 379 -23.73 20.00 -9.09
N GLU A 380 -24.85 19.83 -9.80
CA GLU A 380 -26.07 20.63 -9.60
C GLU A 380 -26.71 20.39 -8.23
N GLU A 381 -26.66 19.15 -7.74
CA GLU A 381 -27.11 18.79 -6.39
C GLU A 381 -26.29 19.44 -5.28
N THR A 382 -25.13 20.04 -5.59
CA THR A 382 -24.19 20.53 -4.59
C THR A 382 -24.50 21.92 -4.02
N ARG A 383 -25.27 22.76 -4.72
CA ARG A 383 -25.56 24.18 -4.34
C ARG A 383 -24.37 25.01 -3.85
N ASN A 384 -23.13 24.53 -4.01
CA ASN A 384 -21.92 25.12 -3.45
C ASN A 384 -20.86 25.17 -4.54
N ASP A 385 -20.58 26.38 -5.03
CA ASP A 385 -19.50 26.71 -5.97
C ASP A 385 -18.07 26.43 -5.42
N THR A 386 -17.95 25.72 -4.29
CA THR A 386 -16.68 25.54 -3.56
C THR A 386 -16.00 24.19 -3.77
N VAL A 387 -16.67 23.20 -4.37
CA VAL A 387 -16.02 21.90 -4.62
C VAL A 387 -15.22 21.97 -5.91
N VAL A 388 -13.90 22.01 -5.77
CA VAL A 388 -12.96 21.95 -6.87
C VAL A 388 -12.55 20.47 -7.07
N PRO A 389 -12.93 19.83 -8.19
CA PRO A 389 -12.50 18.47 -8.49
C PRO A 389 -10.97 18.35 -8.45
N PHE A 390 -10.48 17.23 -7.91
CA PHE A 390 -9.04 16.91 -7.86
C PHE A 390 -8.16 17.95 -7.14
N ASN A 391 -8.72 18.76 -6.23
CA ASN A 391 -7.96 19.78 -5.50
C ASN A 391 -6.75 19.23 -4.71
N ASN A 392 -6.84 17.99 -4.25
CA ASN A 392 -5.79 17.32 -3.47
C ASN A 392 -4.86 16.42 -4.29
N LEU A 393 -5.07 16.34 -5.61
CA LEU A 393 -4.39 15.39 -6.48
C LEU A 393 -2.92 15.77 -6.61
N LYS A 394 -2.04 14.80 -6.37
CA LYS A 394 -0.57 14.91 -6.41
C LYS A 394 0.02 14.15 -7.59
N ILE A 395 -0.57 13.02 -7.93
CA ILE A 395 -0.08 12.09 -8.94
C ILE A 395 -1.22 11.76 -9.89
N ILE A 396 -0.97 11.96 -11.19
CA ILE A 396 -1.79 11.42 -12.27
C ILE A 396 -0.88 10.56 -13.15
N PHE A 397 -1.24 9.29 -13.33
CA PHE A 397 -0.56 8.39 -14.24
C PHE A 397 -1.61 7.73 -15.15
N LEU A 398 -1.54 8.03 -16.44
CA LEU A 398 -2.44 7.51 -17.46
C LEU A 398 -1.58 6.81 -18.52
N ALA A 399 -1.81 5.52 -18.75
CA ALA A 399 -1.07 4.79 -19.79
C ALA A 399 -1.93 3.76 -20.52
N ASP A 400 -1.72 3.65 -21.84
CA ASP A 400 -2.44 2.73 -22.73
C ASP A 400 -3.97 2.93 -22.64
N LEU A 401 -4.42 4.15 -22.98
CA LEU A 401 -5.83 4.57 -22.97
C LEU A 401 -6.19 5.14 -24.35
N PRO A 402 -6.33 4.28 -25.39
CA PRO A 402 -6.47 4.72 -26.78
C PRO A 402 -7.74 5.54 -27.08
N GLU A 403 -8.82 5.33 -26.32
CA GLU A 403 -10.09 6.05 -26.49
C GLU A 403 -10.24 7.29 -25.60
N LEU A 404 -9.30 7.56 -24.70
CA LEU A 404 -9.40 8.65 -23.74
C LEU A 404 -9.34 10.00 -24.47
N LYS A 405 -10.41 10.80 -24.37
CA LYS A 405 -10.56 12.11 -25.01
C LYS A 405 -10.36 13.28 -24.05
N SER A 406 -10.71 13.09 -22.77
CA SER A 406 -10.77 14.17 -21.78
C SER A 406 -10.49 13.69 -20.36
N ILE A 407 -9.77 14.48 -19.57
CA ILE A 407 -9.67 14.29 -18.11
C ILE A 407 -10.79 15.08 -17.40
N PHE A 408 -10.96 16.35 -17.76
CA PHE A 408 -11.98 17.25 -17.25
C PHE A 408 -12.26 18.33 -18.32
N TRP A 409 -13.52 18.78 -18.47
CA TRP A 409 -13.93 19.64 -19.59
C TRP A 409 -13.59 21.14 -19.40
N SER A 410 -13.04 21.53 -18.26
CA SER A 410 -12.58 22.90 -17.99
C SER A 410 -11.23 22.91 -17.28
N ALA A 411 -10.59 24.08 -17.19
CA ALA A 411 -9.30 24.21 -16.52
C ALA A 411 -9.41 23.96 -15.01
N LEU A 412 -8.45 23.23 -14.45
CA LEU A 412 -8.35 22.95 -13.02
C LEU A 412 -7.12 23.63 -12.40
N PRO A 413 -7.19 24.11 -11.14
CA PRO A 413 -6.05 24.78 -10.49
C PRO A 413 -4.83 23.86 -10.28
N PHE A 414 -5.07 22.59 -9.93
CA PHE A 414 -4.04 21.59 -9.58
C PHE A 414 -2.94 22.13 -8.64
N GLU A 415 -3.35 22.72 -7.51
CA GLU A 415 -2.42 23.37 -6.58
C GLU A 415 -1.39 22.41 -5.94
N ARG A 416 -1.71 21.11 -5.86
CA ARG A 416 -0.89 20.10 -5.18
C ARG A 416 -0.30 19.06 -6.12
N LEU A 417 -0.55 19.16 -7.42
CA LEU A 417 -0.07 18.20 -8.39
C LEU A 417 1.47 18.29 -8.46
N LYS A 418 2.13 17.13 -8.48
CA LYS A 418 3.60 17.00 -8.48
C LYS A 418 4.12 16.17 -9.64
N TYR A 419 3.33 15.18 -10.05
CA TYR A 419 3.71 14.23 -11.07
C TYR A 419 2.53 14.01 -12.03
N PHE A 420 2.81 14.12 -13.33
CA PHE A 420 1.83 13.87 -14.38
C PHE A 420 2.49 13.07 -15.50
N SER A 421 1.90 11.91 -15.79
CA SER A 421 2.38 11.03 -16.84
C SER A 421 1.24 10.61 -17.74
N VAL A 422 1.47 10.73 -19.05
CA VAL A 422 0.54 10.29 -20.10
C VAL A 422 1.35 9.56 -21.16
N MET A 423 1.04 8.29 -21.36
CA MET A 423 1.72 7.42 -22.35
C MET A 423 0.65 6.68 -23.15
N GLU A 424 0.81 6.58 -24.47
CA GLU A 424 -0.12 5.82 -25.32
C GLU A 424 -1.60 6.27 -25.20
N CYS A 425 -1.87 7.57 -25.00
CA CYS A 425 -3.21 8.16 -24.92
C CYS A 425 -3.51 9.10 -26.11
N LEU A 426 -3.45 8.59 -27.34
CA LEU A 426 -3.40 9.40 -28.57
C LEU A 426 -4.62 10.29 -28.85
N LYS A 427 -5.80 9.98 -28.28
CA LYS A 427 -7.01 10.81 -28.42
C LYS A 427 -7.11 11.92 -27.38
N LEU A 428 -6.28 11.89 -26.33
CA LEU A 428 -6.27 12.91 -25.29
C LEU A 428 -5.50 14.11 -25.83
N ARG A 429 -6.19 14.99 -26.54
CA ARG A 429 -5.59 16.17 -27.18
C ARG A 429 -5.62 17.41 -26.30
N LYS A 430 -6.47 17.47 -25.28
CA LYS A 430 -6.58 18.62 -24.38
C LYS A 430 -6.33 18.23 -22.93
N LEU A 431 -5.66 19.11 -22.21
CA LEU A 431 -5.48 18.99 -20.76
C LEU A 431 -6.36 20.01 -20.03
N PRO A 432 -6.84 19.68 -18.82
CA PRO A 432 -7.57 20.63 -17.97
C PRO A 432 -6.60 21.61 -17.28
N LEU A 433 -5.80 22.31 -18.09
CA LEU A 433 -4.79 23.29 -17.66
C LEU A 433 -5.02 24.62 -18.36
N ASP A 434 -4.90 25.72 -17.63
CA ASP A 434 -4.81 27.07 -18.17
C ASP A 434 -3.53 27.78 -17.69
N SER A 435 -3.37 29.03 -18.08
CA SER A 435 -2.23 29.87 -17.69
C SER A 435 -2.13 30.16 -16.19
N LYS A 436 -3.09 29.72 -15.35
CA LYS A 436 -3.10 29.88 -13.88
C LYS A 436 -2.95 28.54 -13.15
N SER A 437 -3.18 27.41 -13.80
CA SER A 437 -2.94 26.07 -13.27
C SER A 437 -1.48 25.89 -12.82
N ILE A 438 -1.27 25.05 -11.79
CA ILE A 438 0.03 24.61 -11.26
C ILE A 438 0.96 25.78 -10.93
N LEU A 439 0.95 26.25 -9.68
CA LEU A 439 1.69 27.45 -9.24
C LEU A 439 3.20 27.42 -9.56
N LYS A 440 3.84 26.26 -9.42
CA LYS A 440 5.30 26.08 -9.60
C LYS A 440 5.61 25.02 -10.65
N VAL A 441 5.45 25.39 -11.91
CA VAL A 441 5.67 24.50 -13.08
C VAL A 441 7.12 24.00 -13.18
N GLU A 442 8.06 24.67 -12.53
CA GLU A 442 9.49 24.30 -12.52
C GLU A 442 9.83 23.15 -11.56
N GLU A 443 9.02 22.94 -10.52
CA GLU A 443 9.19 21.87 -9.51
C GLU A 443 8.40 20.60 -9.88
N PHE A 444 7.88 20.55 -11.11
CA PHE A 444 6.89 19.57 -11.54
C PHE A 444 7.47 18.60 -12.57
N ASP A 445 7.24 17.30 -12.34
CA ASP A 445 7.73 16.23 -13.22
C ASP A 445 6.65 15.81 -14.23
N PHE A 446 6.86 16.18 -15.50
CA PHE A 446 6.07 15.70 -16.63
C PHE A 446 6.75 14.52 -17.31
N HIS A 447 6.02 13.43 -17.51
CA HIS A 447 6.50 12.27 -18.27
C HIS A 447 5.52 11.93 -19.40
N CYS A 448 5.81 12.41 -20.60
CA CYS A 448 4.96 12.22 -21.77
C CYS A 448 5.78 11.87 -23.01
N GLU A 449 5.17 11.15 -23.94
CA GLU A 449 5.78 10.80 -25.22
C GLU A 449 5.90 12.03 -26.14
N GLU A 450 7.02 12.15 -26.87
CA GLU A 450 7.26 13.27 -27.80
C GLU A 450 6.15 13.39 -28.86
N GLU A 451 5.67 12.27 -29.38
CA GLU A 451 4.58 12.23 -30.37
C GLU A 451 3.28 12.79 -29.81
N TRP A 452 2.98 12.48 -28.54
CA TRP A 452 1.80 13.00 -27.84
C TRP A 452 1.92 14.51 -27.60
N ILE A 453 3.09 14.99 -27.16
CA ILE A 453 3.36 16.42 -26.93
C ILE A 453 3.14 17.26 -28.22
N GLN A 454 3.48 16.72 -29.39
CA GLN A 454 3.25 17.40 -30.67
C GLN A 454 1.77 17.51 -31.05
N GLY A 455 0.95 16.57 -30.59
CA GLY A 455 -0.48 16.49 -30.90
C GLY A 455 -1.40 17.26 -29.95
N ILE A 456 -0.84 17.89 -28.92
CA ILE A 456 -1.60 18.57 -27.86
C ILE A 456 -2.18 19.92 -28.32
N GLU A 457 -3.45 20.14 -28.02
CA GLU A 457 -4.20 21.38 -28.24
C GLU A 457 -4.22 22.19 -26.94
N TRP A 458 -3.55 23.33 -26.94
CA TRP A 458 -3.48 24.24 -25.80
C TRP A 458 -4.69 25.17 -25.74
N GLU A 459 -5.14 25.53 -24.53
CA GLU A 459 -6.24 26.48 -24.30
C GLU A 459 -5.95 27.86 -24.94
N ASP A 460 -4.74 28.37 -24.70
CA ASP A 460 -4.24 29.61 -25.27
C ASP A 460 -2.70 29.58 -25.41
N GLU A 461 -2.15 30.59 -26.08
CA GLU A 461 -0.70 30.71 -26.30
C GLU A 461 0.07 30.91 -24.98
N ALA A 462 -0.54 31.53 -23.97
CA ALA A 462 0.07 31.73 -22.66
C ALA A 462 0.27 30.40 -21.92
N THR A 463 -0.72 29.51 -21.98
CA THR A 463 -0.71 28.16 -21.42
C THR A 463 0.37 27.33 -22.10
N ARG A 464 0.42 27.35 -23.44
CA ARG A 464 1.48 26.67 -24.21
C ARG A 464 2.87 27.11 -23.78
N ASN A 465 3.13 28.42 -23.74
CA ASN A 465 4.45 28.96 -23.43
C ASN A 465 4.88 28.65 -21.99
N ARG A 466 3.92 28.56 -21.06
CA ARG A 466 4.17 28.22 -19.66
C ARG A 466 4.55 26.75 -19.46
N PHE A 467 3.88 25.82 -20.13
CA PHE A 467 4.03 24.39 -19.84
C PHE A 467 4.94 23.62 -20.79
N LEU A 468 4.96 23.98 -22.09
CA LEU A 468 5.75 23.26 -23.10
C LEU A 468 7.23 23.05 -22.73
N PRO A 469 7.95 23.99 -22.07
CA PRO A 469 9.32 23.76 -21.65
C PRO A 469 9.49 22.64 -20.60
N SER A 470 8.49 22.41 -19.73
CA SER A 470 8.57 21.39 -18.69
C SER A 470 8.32 19.98 -19.21
N PHE A 471 7.53 19.83 -20.27
CA PHE A 471 7.34 18.54 -20.96
C PHE A 471 8.63 18.01 -21.60
N ASN A 472 9.57 18.90 -21.94
CA ASN A 472 10.84 18.56 -22.59
C ASN A 472 11.99 18.34 -21.60
N ARG A 473 11.76 18.45 -20.28
CA ARG A 473 12.78 18.14 -19.27
C ARG A 473 12.88 16.63 -19.12
N ARG A 474 14.02 16.05 -19.52
CA ARG A 474 14.33 14.65 -19.18
C ARG A 474 14.35 14.51 -17.67
N ALA A 475 13.56 13.57 -17.13
CA ALA A 475 13.58 13.25 -15.71
C ALA A 475 15.02 12.91 -15.25
N PRO A 476 15.46 13.39 -14.07
CA PRO A 476 16.64 12.84 -13.44
C PRO A 476 16.38 11.37 -13.10
N HIS A 477 17.37 10.52 -13.40
CA HIS A 477 17.34 9.06 -13.31
C HIS A 477 17.01 8.51 -11.92
#